data_AF-A0A328NQZ2-F1
#
_entry.id   AF-A0A328NQZ2-F1
#
_cell.length_a   1.000
_cell.length_b   1.000
_cell.length_c   1.000
_cell.angle_alpha   90.00
_cell.angle_beta   90.00
_cell.angle_gamma   90.00
#
_symmetry.space_group_name_H-M   'P 1'
#
loop_
_entity.id
_entity.type
_entity.pdbx_description
1 polymer ?
#
loop_
_entity_poly.entity_id
_entity_poly.type
_entity_poly.pdbx_seq_one_letter_code
_entity_poly.pdbx_strand_id
1 'polypeptide(L)'
;MMSPERIRELCRLIRERRAEVADGLLSEIEDDVTQYRTYLTGEQTRTPPEKIGEVLPLMGWLLLEVSLARLWDVPADWENLPAEKRSEVDHAVEQIQRATNAARRLPWPHYAVRALGTIRCAALVASKRDTEFGYDDAWILHQEARLKHQSFADTHGSAGAERYLRDLDEMLLQLALAETGTSCRTAERVVGRWIEGKEQDRDRPWTEADGPRWTSQMFRRLSDAADLGDRALRAAEQVEERWGFTHHVDEERMALPTSYRLPAIMTGRALLLMYTLSPAMEHLGLFPTGGAKTWPEARQSFLERFRTVYGYIEREARRENGDQWHLLLEHERSVVQLRLHLALIAPGTILSSGLHFDPCVELEVLDSEAVDALSEWLGTYSKTRGQIRGDANLIGCGTKPDFIASVERLRRTAGAETDYRSWRRRWQILDRYRDEKERANRVERAFQEADTAFQKPLI
;
A
#
# COMPACT_ATOMS: atom_id res chain seq x y z
N MET A 1 -20.94 7.33 -28.76
CA MET A 1 -19.91 8.33 -28.45
C MET A 1 -20.46 9.44 -27.59
N MET A 2 -20.13 9.41 -26.31
CA MET A 2 -20.24 10.55 -25.40
C MET A 2 -19.43 11.72 -25.93
N SER A 3 -19.93 12.94 -25.73
CA SER A 3 -19.15 14.16 -26.01
C SER A 3 -18.11 14.40 -24.92
N PRO A 4 -17.02 15.15 -25.19
CA PRO A 4 -16.06 15.56 -24.17
C PRO A 4 -16.71 16.22 -22.95
N GLU A 5 -17.70 17.10 -23.15
CA GLU A 5 -18.41 17.81 -22.08
C GLU A 5 -19.18 16.84 -21.18
N ARG A 6 -19.82 15.82 -21.78
CA ARG A 6 -20.54 14.80 -21.03
C ARG A 6 -19.60 13.98 -20.17
N ILE A 7 -18.42 13.60 -20.69
CA ILE A 7 -17.43 12.84 -19.94
C ILE A 7 -16.91 13.67 -18.75
N ARG A 8 -16.57 14.96 -18.97
CA ARG A 8 -16.14 15.87 -17.88
C ARG A 8 -17.19 16.00 -16.79
N GLU A 9 -18.46 16.18 -17.17
CA GLU A 9 -19.56 16.29 -16.24
C GLU A 9 -19.69 15.02 -15.37
N LEU A 10 -19.65 13.85 -15.99
CA LEU A 10 -19.70 12.57 -15.29
C LEU A 10 -18.52 12.40 -14.32
N CYS A 11 -17.28 12.68 -14.75
CA CYS A 11 -16.11 12.61 -13.87
C CYS A 11 -16.30 13.46 -12.61
N ARG A 12 -16.75 14.72 -12.77
CA ARG A 12 -16.99 15.64 -11.66
C ARG A 12 -18.10 15.14 -10.74
N LEU A 13 -19.24 14.74 -11.31
CA LEU A 13 -20.39 14.28 -10.52
C LEU A 13 -20.07 13.00 -9.73
N ILE A 14 -19.34 12.05 -10.32
CA ILE A 14 -18.92 10.82 -9.63
C ILE A 14 -17.95 11.15 -8.49
N ARG A 15 -16.93 11.98 -8.75
CA ARG A 15 -15.96 12.42 -7.74
C ARG A 15 -16.62 13.14 -6.56
N GLU A 16 -17.60 14.00 -6.85
CA GLU A 16 -18.40 14.71 -5.84
C GLU A 16 -19.47 13.83 -5.17
N ARG A 17 -19.56 12.54 -5.55
CA ARG A 17 -20.59 11.58 -5.09
C ARG A 17 -22.02 12.05 -5.36
N ARG A 18 -22.23 12.77 -6.46
CA ARG A 18 -23.53 13.28 -6.94
C ARG A 18 -24.12 12.45 -8.07
N ALA A 19 -23.35 11.52 -8.63
CA ALA A 19 -23.81 10.52 -9.60
C ALA A 19 -23.42 9.12 -9.12
N GLU A 20 -24.33 8.16 -9.37
CA GLU A 20 -24.10 6.75 -9.10
C GLU A 20 -23.38 6.08 -10.28
N VAL A 21 -22.48 5.14 -9.96
CA VAL A 21 -21.89 4.23 -10.95
C VAL A 21 -22.82 3.02 -11.09
N ALA A 22 -23.72 3.10 -12.06
CA ALA A 22 -24.66 2.04 -12.42
C ALA A 22 -24.20 1.29 -13.69
N ASP A 23 -24.75 0.11 -13.92
CA ASP A 23 -24.40 -0.72 -15.09
C ASP A 23 -24.65 -0.05 -16.43
N GLY A 24 -25.66 0.83 -16.51
CA GLY A 24 -25.94 1.60 -17.72
C GLY A 24 -24.75 2.49 -18.14
N LEU A 25 -24.12 3.16 -17.18
CA LEU A 25 -22.94 3.99 -17.44
C LEU A 25 -21.75 3.14 -17.92
N LEU A 26 -21.54 1.97 -17.33
CA LEU A 26 -20.48 1.06 -17.78
C LEU A 26 -20.73 0.53 -19.19
N SER A 27 -21.98 0.23 -19.53
CA SER A 27 -22.35 -0.18 -20.89
C SER A 27 -22.10 0.96 -21.90
N GLU A 28 -22.45 2.21 -21.55
CA GLU A 28 -22.12 3.38 -22.39
C GLU A 28 -20.61 3.54 -22.60
N ILE A 29 -19.79 3.34 -21.56
CA ILE A 29 -18.32 3.37 -21.64
C ILE A 29 -17.81 2.25 -22.56
N GLU A 30 -18.30 1.02 -22.40
CA GLU A 30 -17.90 -0.14 -23.20
C GLU A 30 -18.24 0.00 -24.69
N ASP A 31 -19.42 0.57 -24.98
CA ASP A 31 -19.88 0.89 -26.33
C ASP A 31 -18.99 1.97 -26.97
N ASP A 32 -18.67 3.03 -26.22
CA ASP A 32 -17.76 4.09 -26.66
C ASP A 32 -16.36 3.55 -26.96
N VAL A 33 -15.80 2.72 -26.07
CA VAL A 33 -14.50 2.06 -26.28
C VAL A 33 -14.54 1.20 -27.54
N THR A 34 -15.63 0.46 -27.75
CA THR A 34 -15.82 -0.35 -28.97
C THR A 34 -15.88 0.54 -30.21
N GLN A 35 -16.57 1.68 -30.15
CA GLN A 35 -16.63 2.66 -31.22
C GLN A 35 -15.26 3.28 -31.53
N TYR A 36 -14.47 3.65 -30.51
CA TYR A 36 -13.12 4.21 -30.71
C TYR A 36 -12.21 3.23 -31.45
N ARG A 37 -12.36 1.93 -31.22
CA ARG A 37 -11.55 0.90 -31.89
C ARG A 37 -11.82 0.80 -33.39
N THR A 38 -12.95 1.29 -33.89
CA THR A 38 -13.22 1.34 -35.34
C THR A 38 -12.23 2.28 -36.06
N TYR A 39 -11.62 3.24 -35.36
CA TYR A 39 -10.56 4.08 -35.92
C TYR A 39 -9.25 3.32 -36.17
N LEU A 40 -9.07 2.12 -35.58
CA LEU A 40 -7.91 1.26 -35.87
C LEU A 40 -8.05 0.45 -37.16
N THR A 41 -9.25 0.38 -37.76
CA THR A 41 -9.45 -0.33 -39.04
C THR A 41 -9.06 0.51 -40.27
N GLY A 42 -8.70 1.77 -40.06
CA GLY A 42 -8.16 2.67 -41.08
C GLY A 42 -6.64 2.53 -41.24
N GLU A 43 -6.00 3.58 -41.74
CA GLU A 43 -4.54 3.66 -41.86
C GLU A 43 -3.88 3.60 -40.46
N GLN A 44 -2.84 2.76 -40.29
CA GLN A 44 -2.18 2.60 -38.99
C GLN A 44 -1.39 3.87 -38.64
N THR A 45 -1.99 4.74 -37.83
CA THR A 45 -1.33 5.94 -37.31
C THR A 45 -0.69 5.70 -35.95
N ARG A 46 0.48 6.31 -35.73
CA ARG A 46 1.14 6.31 -34.41
C ARG A 46 0.42 7.21 -33.40
N THR A 47 -0.34 8.19 -33.88
CA THR A 47 -1.10 9.16 -33.08
C THR A 47 -2.61 8.97 -33.33
N PRO A 48 -3.45 9.21 -32.32
CA PRO A 48 -4.90 9.18 -32.52
C PRO A 48 -5.34 10.34 -33.44
N PRO A 49 -6.40 10.16 -34.24
CA PRO A 49 -7.07 11.27 -34.92
C PRO A 49 -7.53 12.32 -33.91
N GLU A 50 -7.57 13.60 -34.30
CA GLU A 50 -7.91 14.75 -33.43
C GLU A 50 -9.16 14.50 -32.56
N LYS A 51 -10.26 14.06 -33.19
CA LYS A 51 -11.53 13.72 -32.51
C LYS A 51 -11.38 12.68 -31.39
N ILE A 52 -10.43 11.75 -31.52
CA ILE A 52 -10.15 10.71 -30.52
C ILE A 52 -9.09 11.20 -29.53
N GLY A 53 -8.12 12.00 -29.98
CA GLY A 53 -7.06 12.56 -29.14
C GLY A 53 -7.60 13.43 -27.99
N GLU A 54 -8.70 14.15 -28.22
CA GLU A 54 -9.37 14.93 -27.15
C GLU A 54 -10.12 14.06 -26.14
N VAL A 55 -10.69 12.95 -26.60
CA VAL A 55 -11.59 12.10 -25.80
C VAL A 55 -10.82 11.05 -24.98
N LEU A 56 -9.69 10.53 -25.47
CA LEU A 56 -8.93 9.48 -24.79
C LEU A 56 -8.46 9.86 -23.37
N PRO A 57 -7.88 11.05 -23.13
CA PRO A 57 -7.52 11.46 -21.78
C PRO A 57 -8.73 11.51 -20.84
N LEU A 58 -9.86 12.05 -21.34
CA LEU A 58 -11.13 12.16 -20.61
C LEU A 58 -11.72 10.79 -20.27
N MET A 59 -11.73 9.87 -21.23
CA MET A 59 -12.19 8.50 -21.01
C MET A 59 -11.30 7.78 -19.98
N GLY A 60 -9.98 7.99 -20.02
CA GLY A 60 -9.07 7.48 -19.01
C GLY A 60 -9.36 8.03 -17.62
N TRP A 61 -9.76 9.30 -17.52
CA TRP A 61 -10.20 9.90 -16.25
C TRP A 61 -11.54 9.33 -15.77
N LEU A 62 -12.53 9.17 -16.65
CA LEU A 62 -13.83 8.60 -16.29
C LEU A 62 -13.71 7.16 -15.77
N LEU A 63 -12.92 6.33 -16.45
CA LEU A 63 -12.63 4.97 -16.02
C LEU A 63 -12.01 4.94 -14.62
N LEU A 64 -11.10 5.87 -14.32
CA LEU A 64 -10.51 6.01 -12.99
C LEU A 64 -11.57 6.36 -11.94
N GLU A 65 -12.39 7.39 -12.17
CA GLU A 65 -13.39 7.84 -11.20
C GLU A 65 -14.44 6.75 -10.92
N VAL A 66 -14.94 6.08 -11.97
CA VAL A 66 -15.87 4.94 -11.86
C VAL A 66 -15.26 3.84 -10.99
N SER A 67 -14.00 3.49 -11.24
CA SER A 67 -13.32 2.42 -10.50
C SER A 67 -13.06 2.79 -9.05
N LEU A 68 -12.66 4.03 -8.78
CA LEU A 68 -12.43 4.54 -7.42
C LEU A 68 -13.73 4.60 -6.63
N ALA A 69 -14.82 5.06 -7.22
CA ALA A 69 -16.12 5.16 -6.56
C ALA A 69 -16.58 3.79 -6.04
N ARG A 70 -16.41 2.72 -6.82
CA ARG A 70 -16.74 1.34 -6.45
C ARG A 70 -15.72 0.69 -5.51
N LEU A 71 -14.44 1.06 -5.61
CA LEU A 71 -13.39 0.51 -4.74
C LEU A 71 -13.67 0.76 -3.24
N TRP A 72 -14.34 1.87 -2.92
CA TRP A 72 -14.70 2.22 -1.54
C TRP A 72 -15.80 1.33 -0.95
N ASP A 73 -16.59 0.68 -1.80
CA ASP A 73 -17.69 -0.22 -1.39
C ASP A 73 -17.18 -1.64 -1.09
N VAL A 74 -15.91 -1.95 -1.43
CA VAL A 74 -15.29 -3.26 -1.21
C VAL A 74 -14.49 -3.23 0.11
N PRO A 75 -14.94 -3.84 1.21
CA PRO A 75 -14.15 -3.93 2.43
C PRO A 75 -13.00 -4.95 2.30
N ALA A 76 -12.08 -4.98 3.27
CA ALA A 76 -11.11 -6.06 3.37
C ALA A 76 -11.79 -7.35 3.87
N ASP A 77 -11.26 -8.51 3.46
CA ASP A 77 -11.76 -9.84 3.78
C ASP A 77 -13.25 -10.03 3.42
N TRP A 78 -13.69 -9.39 2.33
CA TRP A 78 -15.09 -9.36 1.95
C TRP A 78 -15.64 -10.73 1.57
N GLU A 79 -14.78 -11.67 1.16
CA GLU A 79 -15.14 -13.08 0.89
C GLU A 79 -15.63 -13.83 2.13
N ASN A 80 -15.47 -13.27 3.33
CA ASN A 80 -15.98 -13.83 4.59
C ASN A 80 -17.25 -13.12 5.10
N LEU A 81 -17.78 -12.13 4.38
CA LEU A 81 -19.03 -11.47 4.75
C LEU A 81 -20.25 -12.40 4.62
N PRO A 82 -21.33 -12.15 5.40
CA PRO A 82 -22.63 -12.76 5.18
C PRO A 82 -23.11 -12.58 3.73
N ALA A 83 -23.86 -13.56 3.21
CA ALA A 83 -24.24 -13.62 1.80
C ALA A 83 -24.96 -12.35 1.30
N GLU A 84 -25.81 -11.76 2.12
CA GLU A 84 -26.58 -10.57 1.78
C GLU A 84 -25.66 -9.35 1.54
N LYS A 85 -24.66 -9.16 2.40
CA LYS A 85 -23.66 -8.08 2.24
C LYS A 85 -22.65 -8.39 1.14
N ARG A 86 -22.39 -9.68 0.89
CA ARG A 86 -21.46 -10.12 -0.13
C ARG A 86 -21.97 -9.79 -1.53
N SER A 87 -23.26 -9.94 -1.79
CA SER A 87 -23.84 -9.66 -3.12
C SER A 87 -23.63 -8.22 -3.59
N GLU A 88 -23.72 -7.24 -2.69
CA GLU A 88 -23.46 -5.83 -3.03
C GLU A 88 -21.97 -5.59 -3.37
N VAL A 89 -21.09 -6.24 -2.61
CA VAL A 89 -19.64 -6.17 -2.83
C VAL A 89 -19.25 -6.87 -4.13
N ASP A 90 -19.80 -8.05 -4.40
CA ASP A 90 -19.58 -8.81 -5.64
C ASP A 90 -19.94 -7.97 -6.87
N HIS A 91 -21.05 -7.23 -6.79
CA HIS A 91 -21.45 -6.32 -7.86
C HIS A 91 -20.43 -5.17 -8.06
N ALA A 92 -19.96 -4.55 -6.98
CA ALA A 92 -18.91 -3.52 -7.07
C ALA A 92 -17.59 -4.08 -7.65
N VAL A 93 -17.23 -5.32 -7.30
CA VAL A 93 -16.07 -6.04 -7.86
C VAL A 93 -16.24 -6.27 -9.36
N GLU A 94 -17.41 -6.72 -9.79
CA GLU A 94 -17.74 -6.91 -11.21
C GLU A 94 -17.63 -5.60 -11.99
N GLN A 95 -18.16 -4.50 -11.45
CA GLN A 95 -18.11 -3.18 -12.08
C GLN A 95 -16.67 -2.67 -12.26
N ILE A 96 -15.78 -2.90 -11.27
CA ILE A 96 -14.35 -2.59 -11.40
C ILE A 96 -13.71 -3.47 -12.49
N GLN A 97 -14.08 -4.74 -12.58
CA GLN A 97 -13.56 -5.65 -13.60
C GLN A 97 -14.00 -5.22 -15.02
N ARG A 98 -15.26 -4.80 -15.18
CA ARG A 98 -15.78 -4.24 -16.43
C ARG A 98 -15.00 -3.00 -16.87
N ALA A 99 -14.83 -2.03 -15.96
CA ALA A 99 -14.01 -0.85 -16.21
C ALA A 99 -12.56 -1.21 -16.58
N THR A 100 -11.97 -2.23 -15.92
CA THR A 100 -10.61 -2.70 -16.22
C THR A 100 -10.50 -3.30 -17.61
N ASN A 101 -11.49 -4.08 -18.02
CA ASN A 101 -11.55 -4.64 -19.36
C ASN A 101 -11.74 -3.54 -20.41
N ALA A 102 -12.55 -2.52 -20.14
CA ALA A 102 -12.69 -1.34 -20.99
C ALA A 102 -11.36 -0.59 -21.14
N ALA A 103 -10.64 -0.33 -20.03
CA ALA A 103 -9.31 0.30 -20.04
C ALA A 103 -8.29 -0.49 -20.89
N ARG A 104 -8.29 -1.83 -20.79
CA ARG A 104 -7.41 -2.70 -21.60
C ARG A 104 -7.73 -2.65 -23.10
N ARG A 105 -8.97 -2.30 -23.47
CA ARG A 105 -9.45 -2.28 -24.86
C ARG A 105 -9.32 -0.92 -25.54
N LEU A 106 -8.97 0.14 -24.81
CA LEU A 106 -8.77 1.49 -25.38
C LEU A 106 -7.75 1.47 -26.53
N PRO A 107 -8.06 2.12 -27.67
CA PRO A 107 -7.08 2.34 -28.72
C PRO A 107 -6.10 3.46 -28.30
N TRP A 108 -4.85 3.39 -28.75
CA TRP A 108 -3.77 4.30 -28.33
C TRP A 108 -3.73 4.54 -26.81
N PRO A 109 -3.62 3.48 -25.98
CA PRO A 109 -3.85 3.56 -24.54
C PRO A 109 -2.87 4.50 -23.80
N HIS A 110 -1.71 4.80 -24.40
CA HIS A 110 -0.74 5.78 -23.89
C HIS A 110 -1.25 7.23 -23.90
N TYR A 111 -2.35 7.53 -24.60
CA TYR A 111 -3.05 8.82 -24.52
C TYR A 111 -4.12 8.88 -23.42
N ALA A 112 -4.40 7.75 -22.77
CA ALA A 112 -5.39 7.63 -21.69
C ALA A 112 -4.71 7.18 -20.39
N VAL A 113 -3.62 7.85 -20.00
CA VAL A 113 -2.72 7.43 -18.91
C VAL A 113 -3.46 7.09 -17.61
N ARG A 114 -4.48 7.89 -17.24
CA ARG A 114 -5.27 7.69 -16.01
C ARG A 114 -6.05 6.37 -15.99
N ALA A 115 -6.30 5.73 -17.14
CA ALA A 115 -6.93 4.41 -17.21
C ALA A 115 -6.10 3.32 -16.52
N LEU A 116 -4.79 3.52 -16.33
CA LEU A 116 -3.95 2.63 -15.51
C LEU A 116 -4.46 2.53 -14.07
N GLY A 117 -5.08 3.59 -13.55
CA GLY A 117 -5.64 3.57 -12.20
C GLY A 117 -6.84 2.64 -12.04
N THR A 118 -7.47 2.20 -13.13
CA THR A 118 -8.47 1.13 -13.09
C THR A 118 -7.84 -0.24 -12.83
N ILE A 119 -6.70 -0.55 -13.49
CA ILE A 119 -5.93 -1.78 -13.23
C ILE A 119 -5.47 -1.81 -11.77
N ARG A 120 -5.03 -0.65 -11.25
CA ARG A 120 -4.73 -0.46 -9.82
C ARG A 120 -5.93 -0.79 -8.92
N CYS A 121 -7.13 -0.32 -9.26
CA CYS A 121 -8.32 -0.62 -8.47
C CYS A 121 -8.62 -2.13 -8.45
N ALA A 122 -8.49 -2.82 -9.59
CA ALA A 122 -8.61 -4.27 -9.64
C ALA A 122 -7.55 -4.97 -8.76
N ALA A 123 -6.29 -4.51 -8.80
CA ALA A 123 -5.23 -5.05 -7.95
C ALA A 123 -5.53 -4.87 -6.45
N LEU A 124 -6.07 -3.71 -6.07
CA LEU A 124 -6.49 -3.44 -4.70
C LEU A 124 -7.65 -4.34 -4.26
N VAL A 125 -8.65 -4.55 -5.12
CA VAL A 125 -9.76 -5.49 -4.87
C VAL A 125 -9.23 -6.91 -4.67
N ALA A 126 -8.35 -7.39 -5.54
CA ALA A 126 -7.73 -8.71 -5.42
C ALA A 126 -6.99 -8.84 -4.08
N SER A 127 -6.18 -7.84 -3.69
CA SER A 127 -5.49 -7.84 -2.39
C SER A 127 -6.44 -7.73 -1.18
N LYS A 128 -7.65 -7.16 -1.36
CA LYS A 128 -8.66 -7.05 -0.31
C LYS A 128 -9.33 -8.39 -0.01
N ARG A 129 -9.25 -9.39 -0.89
CA ARG A 129 -9.67 -10.78 -0.60
C ARG A 129 -8.94 -11.34 0.63
N ASP A 130 -7.72 -10.85 0.89
CA ASP A 130 -6.85 -11.31 1.98
C ASP A 130 -6.70 -12.84 1.96
N THR A 131 -6.25 -13.39 0.82
CA THR A 131 -5.94 -14.82 0.61
C THR A 131 -4.67 -14.93 -0.21
N GLU A 132 -3.97 -16.08 -0.21
CA GLU A 132 -2.77 -16.27 -1.03
C GLU A 132 -3.08 -16.05 -2.52
N PHE A 133 -4.16 -16.66 -3.03
CA PHE A 133 -4.65 -16.41 -4.39
C PHE A 133 -4.98 -14.95 -4.67
N GLY A 134 -5.65 -14.25 -3.74
CA GLY A 134 -5.94 -12.83 -3.90
C GLY A 134 -4.69 -11.95 -3.99
N TYR A 135 -3.63 -12.30 -3.27
CA TYR A 135 -2.34 -11.62 -3.40
C TYR A 135 -1.64 -11.96 -4.72
N ASP A 136 -1.67 -13.20 -5.18
CA ASP A 136 -1.09 -13.59 -6.47
C ASP A 136 -1.81 -12.91 -7.64
N ASP A 137 -3.14 -12.84 -7.62
CA ASP A 137 -3.94 -12.07 -8.58
C ASP A 137 -3.56 -10.58 -8.57
N ALA A 138 -3.40 -10.00 -7.39
CA ALA A 138 -2.95 -8.61 -7.25
C ALA A 138 -1.56 -8.40 -7.86
N TRP A 139 -0.63 -9.36 -7.68
CA TRP A 139 0.72 -9.28 -8.25
C TRP A 139 0.72 -9.31 -9.78
N ILE A 140 -0.13 -10.13 -10.40
CA ILE A 140 -0.31 -10.15 -11.85
C ILE A 140 -0.77 -8.77 -12.35
N LEU A 141 -1.73 -8.15 -11.66
CA LEU A 141 -2.29 -6.85 -12.03
C LEU A 141 -1.28 -5.70 -11.81
N HIS A 142 -0.49 -5.74 -10.75
CA HIS A 142 0.59 -4.77 -10.52
C HIS A 142 1.68 -4.87 -11.61
N GLN A 143 2.05 -6.10 -11.98
CA GLN A 143 2.98 -6.33 -13.08
C GLN A 143 2.43 -5.80 -14.42
N GLU A 144 1.15 -6.05 -14.72
CA GLU A 144 0.48 -5.49 -15.90
C GLU A 144 0.55 -3.95 -15.91
N ALA A 145 0.18 -3.31 -14.80
CA ALA A 145 0.19 -1.86 -14.68
C ALA A 145 1.60 -1.27 -14.89
N ARG A 146 2.63 -1.91 -14.32
CA ARG A 146 4.03 -1.50 -14.48
C ARG A 146 4.51 -1.61 -15.92
N LEU A 147 4.23 -2.74 -16.58
CA LEU A 147 4.61 -2.95 -17.98
C LEU A 147 3.93 -1.92 -18.90
N LYS A 148 2.66 -1.61 -18.66
CA LYS A 148 1.95 -0.58 -19.42
C LYS A 148 2.49 0.83 -19.14
N HIS A 149 2.74 1.17 -17.87
CA HIS A 149 3.34 2.45 -17.49
C HIS A 149 4.67 2.68 -18.20
N GLN A 150 5.58 1.69 -18.15
CA GLN A 150 6.86 1.76 -18.87
C GLN A 150 6.66 1.90 -20.38
N SER A 151 5.77 1.10 -20.98
CA SER A 151 5.47 1.20 -22.41
C SER A 151 4.93 2.57 -22.83
N PHE A 152 4.14 3.23 -21.96
CA PHE A 152 3.62 4.56 -22.23
C PHE A 152 4.73 5.61 -22.12
N ALA A 153 5.61 5.50 -21.12
CA ALA A 153 6.78 6.36 -20.98
C ALA A 153 7.72 6.25 -22.19
N ASP A 154 7.99 5.03 -22.66
CA ASP A 154 8.83 4.78 -23.84
C ASP A 154 8.23 5.39 -25.11
N THR A 155 6.89 5.39 -25.23
CA THR A 155 6.17 5.97 -26.38
C THR A 155 6.26 7.50 -26.40
N HIS A 156 6.22 8.13 -25.22
CA HIS A 156 6.19 9.59 -25.05
C HIS A 156 7.56 10.21 -24.74
N GLY A 157 8.65 9.45 -24.78
CA GLY A 157 10.01 9.90 -24.44
C GLY A 157 10.64 10.93 -25.39
N SER A 158 9.87 11.58 -26.28
CA SER A 158 10.36 12.57 -27.26
C SER A 158 9.76 13.97 -27.01
N ALA A 159 10.39 15.01 -27.58
CA ALA A 159 9.97 16.40 -27.39
C ALA A 159 8.50 16.63 -27.82
N GLY A 160 7.71 17.30 -26.98
CA GLY A 160 6.29 17.63 -27.24
C GLY A 160 5.25 16.79 -26.48
N ALA A 161 5.66 15.83 -25.64
CA ALA A 161 4.77 14.96 -24.87
C ALA A 161 4.70 15.28 -23.36
N GLU A 162 5.04 16.51 -22.96
CA GLU A 162 5.20 16.90 -21.55
C GLU A 162 3.97 16.60 -20.68
N ARG A 163 2.76 16.87 -21.20
CA ARG A 163 1.50 16.52 -20.51
C ARG A 163 1.43 15.04 -20.14
N TYR A 164 1.78 14.14 -21.07
CA TYR A 164 1.66 12.69 -20.84
C TYR A 164 2.73 12.19 -19.86
N LEU A 165 3.93 12.77 -19.90
CA LEU A 165 4.99 12.46 -18.93
C LEU A 165 4.57 12.90 -17.52
N ARG A 166 4.01 14.10 -17.36
CA ARG A 166 3.41 14.55 -16.10
C ARG A 166 2.32 13.59 -15.61
N ASP A 167 1.36 13.27 -16.47
CA ASP A 167 0.24 12.39 -16.09
C ASP A 167 0.75 10.97 -15.72
N LEU A 168 1.85 10.52 -16.33
CA LEU A 168 2.53 9.25 -15.99
C LEU A 168 3.23 9.32 -14.64
N ASP A 169 3.88 10.42 -14.29
CA ASP A 169 4.49 10.61 -12.98
C ASP A 169 3.42 10.66 -11.88
N GLU A 170 2.33 11.41 -12.10
CA GLU A 170 1.21 11.44 -11.16
C GLU A 170 0.53 10.08 -11.02
N MET A 171 0.41 9.31 -12.10
CA MET A 171 -0.09 7.93 -12.02
C MET A 171 0.90 6.98 -11.34
N LEU A 172 2.21 7.16 -11.50
CA LEU A 172 3.21 6.34 -10.83
C LEU A 172 3.04 6.39 -9.32
N LEU A 173 2.72 7.56 -8.75
CA LEU A 173 2.42 7.71 -7.31
C LEU A 173 1.31 6.75 -6.86
N GLN A 174 0.24 6.66 -7.65
CA GLN A 174 -0.91 5.82 -7.33
C GLN A 174 -0.60 4.34 -7.51
N LEU A 175 0.08 3.97 -8.60
CA LEU A 175 0.47 2.59 -8.89
C LEU A 175 1.44 2.06 -7.83
N ALA A 176 2.50 2.82 -7.55
CA ALA A 176 3.49 2.49 -6.53
C ALA A 176 2.86 2.34 -5.15
N LEU A 177 1.98 3.27 -4.76
CA LEU A 177 1.26 3.19 -3.50
C LEU A 177 0.49 1.87 -3.34
N ALA A 178 -0.21 1.44 -4.38
CA ALA A 178 -0.98 0.19 -4.33
C ALA A 178 -0.07 -1.03 -4.25
N GLU A 179 0.99 -1.07 -5.04
CA GLU A 179 1.93 -2.20 -5.05
C GLU A 179 2.71 -2.32 -3.73
N THR A 180 3.27 -1.22 -3.22
CA THR A 180 3.96 -1.19 -1.93
C THR A 180 3.01 -1.59 -0.79
N GLY A 181 1.75 -1.13 -0.85
CA GLY A 181 0.70 -1.54 0.07
C GLY A 181 0.40 -3.04 0.01
N THR A 182 0.32 -3.63 -1.19
CA THR A 182 0.15 -5.08 -1.38
C THR A 182 1.34 -5.86 -0.79
N SER A 183 2.58 -5.44 -1.03
CA SER A 183 3.78 -6.05 -0.41
C SER A 183 3.70 -6.09 1.12
N CYS A 184 3.36 -4.95 1.73
CA CYS A 184 3.23 -4.86 3.18
C CYS A 184 2.11 -5.79 3.68
N ARG A 185 0.93 -5.75 3.06
CA ARG A 185 -0.22 -6.60 3.43
C ARG A 185 0.07 -8.09 3.29
N THR A 186 0.76 -8.53 2.24
CA THR A 186 1.17 -9.93 2.09
C THR A 186 2.08 -10.34 3.26
N ALA A 187 3.11 -9.54 3.57
CA ALA A 187 4.01 -9.84 4.68
C ALA A 187 3.27 -9.87 6.02
N GLU A 188 2.34 -8.94 6.22
CA GLU A 188 1.52 -8.85 7.43
C GLU A 188 0.62 -10.05 7.63
N ARG A 189 -0.03 -10.52 6.56
CA ARG A 189 -0.86 -11.72 6.63
C ARG A 189 -0.01 -12.91 7.02
N VAL A 190 1.11 -13.14 6.33
CA VAL A 190 1.97 -14.30 6.58
C VAL A 190 2.53 -14.27 8.00
N VAL A 191 3.00 -13.12 8.46
CA VAL A 191 3.51 -12.94 9.82
C VAL A 191 2.40 -13.09 10.85
N GLY A 192 1.24 -12.48 10.61
CA GLY A 192 0.16 -12.35 11.58
C GLY A 192 -0.76 -13.57 11.69
N ARG A 193 -0.86 -14.36 10.61
CA ARG A 193 -1.69 -15.57 10.52
C ARG A 193 -0.87 -16.86 10.32
N TRP A 194 0.40 -16.86 10.71
CA TRP A 194 1.27 -18.04 10.50
C TRP A 194 0.69 -19.32 11.08
N ILE A 195 0.22 -19.24 12.33
CA ILE A 195 -0.32 -20.39 13.03
C ILE A 195 -1.62 -20.86 12.37
N GLU A 196 -2.50 -19.93 12.02
CA GLU A 196 -3.75 -20.18 11.33
C GLU A 196 -3.50 -20.79 9.94
N GLY A 197 -2.48 -20.34 9.20
CA GLY A 197 -2.08 -20.91 7.92
C GLY A 197 -1.61 -22.36 8.02
N LYS A 198 -1.00 -22.77 9.14
CA LYS A 198 -0.70 -24.18 9.42
C LYS A 198 -1.95 -25.01 9.72
N GLU A 199 -3.01 -24.40 10.25
CA GLU A 199 -4.21 -25.08 10.74
C GLU A 199 -5.34 -25.15 9.70
N GLN A 200 -5.49 -24.12 8.88
CA GLN A 200 -6.75 -23.83 8.16
C GLN A 200 -6.58 -23.56 6.66
N ASP A 201 -5.36 -23.56 6.13
CA ASP A 201 -5.17 -23.39 4.70
C ASP A 201 -5.70 -24.64 3.98
N ARG A 202 -6.87 -24.48 3.32
CA ARG A 202 -7.68 -25.57 2.77
C ARG A 202 -7.02 -26.27 1.60
N ASP A 203 -6.13 -25.58 0.88
CA ASP A 203 -5.52 -26.08 -0.34
C ASP A 203 -4.11 -26.63 -0.07
N ARG A 204 -3.35 -25.97 0.82
CA ARG A 204 -2.06 -26.47 1.31
C ARG A 204 -1.71 -25.85 2.67
N PRO A 205 -1.90 -26.60 3.78
CA PRO A 205 -1.43 -26.18 5.10
C PRO A 205 0.04 -25.77 5.07
N TRP A 206 0.36 -24.62 5.66
CA TRP A 206 1.75 -24.20 5.80
C TRP A 206 2.50 -25.18 6.69
N THR A 207 3.75 -25.46 6.35
CA THR A 207 4.63 -26.34 7.12
C THR A 207 5.77 -25.53 7.74
N GLU A 208 6.49 -26.10 8.71
CA GLU A 208 7.72 -25.48 9.22
C GLU A 208 8.74 -25.23 8.10
N ALA A 209 8.80 -26.14 7.11
CA ALA A 209 9.67 -26.03 5.95
C ALA A 209 9.33 -24.84 5.04
N ASP A 210 8.10 -24.31 5.10
CA ASP A 210 7.74 -23.09 4.37
C ASP A 210 8.30 -21.82 5.04
N GLY A 211 8.81 -21.90 6.27
CA GLY A 211 9.33 -20.76 7.04
C GLY A 211 10.42 -19.97 6.30
N PRO A 212 11.52 -20.62 5.89
CA PRO A 212 12.59 -20.00 5.09
C PRO A 212 12.11 -19.42 3.76
N ARG A 213 11.23 -20.15 3.05
CA ARG A 213 10.67 -19.74 1.76
C ARG A 213 9.90 -18.42 1.91
N TRP A 214 8.98 -18.37 2.87
CA TRP A 214 8.17 -17.17 3.12
C TRP A 214 9.02 -16.00 3.59
N THR A 215 9.98 -16.21 4.49
CA THR A 215 10.90 -15.14 4.93
C THR A 215 11.65 -14.53 3.76
N SER A 216 12.24 -15.36 2.90
CA SER A 216 12.99 -14.91 1.72
C SER A 216 12.09 -14.21 0.69
N GLN A 217 10.89 -14.75 0.45
CA GLN A 217 9.92 -14.19 -0.50
C GLN A 217 9.37 -12.84 -0.02
N MET A 218 8.99 -12.74 1.25
CA MET A 218 8.53 -11.48 1.86
C MET A 218 9.63 -10.43 1.80
N PHE A 219 10.86 -10.77 2.19
CA PHE A 219 11.97 -9.82 2.19
C PHE A 219 12.24 -9.26 0.78
N ARG A 220 12.24 -10.12 -0.25
CA ARG A 220 12.39 -9.68 -1.65
C ARG A 220 11.27 -8.73 -2.07
N ARG A 221 10.00 -9.12 -1.86
CA ARG A 221 8.83 -8.29 -2.20
C ARG A 221 8.83 -6.95 -1.47
N LEU A 222 9.29 -6.92 -0.22
CA LEU A 222 9.43 -5.69 0.56
C LEU A 222 10.60 -4.82 0.05
N SER A 223 11.71 -5.43 -0.37
CA SER A 223 12.83 -4.72 -1.00
C SER A 223 12.40 -4.04 -2.29
N ASP A 224 11.74 -4.78 -3.19
CA ASP A 224 11.21 -4.24 -4.45
C ASP A 224 10.21 -3.10 -4.18
N ALA A 225 9.37 -3.26 -3.16
CA ALA A 225 8.38 -2.27 -2.74
C ALA A 225 9.01 -1.00 -2.13
N ALA A 226 10.10 -1.13 -1.37
CA ALA A 226 10.83 0.02 -0.84
C ALA A 226 11.49 0.83 -1.97
N ASP A 227 12.11 0.14 -2.94
CA ASP A 227 12.74 0.79 -4.09
C ASP A 227 11.71 1.43 -5.03
N LEU A 228 10.53 0.81 -5.19
CA LEU A 228 9.40 1.40 -5.89
C LEU A 228 8.84 2.63 -5.15
N GLY A 229 8.74 2.56 -3.83
CA GLY A 229 8.34 3.66 -2.98
C GLY A 229 9.27 4.87 -3.09
N ASP A 230 10.59 4.64 -3.10
CA ASP A 230 11.59 5.69 -3.33
C ASP A 230 11.44 6.34 -4.71
N ARG A 231 11.14 5.54 -5.76
CA ARG A 231 10.84 6.08 -7.10
C ARG A 231 9.58 6.93 -7.11
N ALA A 232 8.55 6.54 -6.37
CA ALA A 232 7.33 7.34 -6.25
C ALA A 232 7.60 8.68 -5.55
N LEU A 233 8.39 8.69 -4.48
CA LEU A 233 8.76 9.95 -3.80
C LEU A 233 9.54 10.88 -4.74
N ARG A 234 10.49 10.35 -5.53
CA ARG A 234 11.20 11.13 -6.55
C ARG A 234 10.28 11.65 -7.65
N ALA A 235 9.28 10.88 -8.07
CA ALA A 235 8.28 11.35 -9.02
C ALA A 235 7.44 12.50 -8.43
N ALA A 236 7.10 12.44 -7.13
CA ALA A 236 6.41 13.53 -6.46
C ALA A 236 7.28 14.81 -6.37
N GLU A 237 8.59 14.69 -6.09
CA GLU A 237 9.54 15.80 -6.18
C GLU A 237 9.57 16.41 -7.59
N GLN A 238 9.70 15.58 -8.63
CA GLN A 238 9.71 16.07 -10.01
C GLN A 238 8.40 16.78 -10.38
N VAL A 239 7.26 16.25 -9.91
CA VAL A 239 5.96 16.88 -10.13
C VAL A 239 5.86 18.24 -9.45
N GLU A 240 6.31 18.32 -8.19
CA GLU A 240 6.34 19.56 -7.43
C GLU A 240 7.25 20.61 -8.09
N GLU A 241 8.49 20.23 -8.42
CA GLU A 241 9.50 21.14 -8.95
C GLU A 241 9.14 21.68 -10.33
N ARG A 242 8.56 20.85 -11.20
CA ARG A 242 8.31 21.21 -12.60
C ARG A 242 6.95 21.82 -12.84
N TRP A 243 5.91 21.29 -12.19
CA TRP A 243 4.52 21.65 -12.49
C TRP A 243 3.74 22.16 -11.27
N GLY A 244 4.35 22.14 -10.08
CA GLY A 244 3.66 22.37 -8.81
C GLY A 244 2.60 21.30 -8.52
N PHE A 245 2.00 21.33 -7.33
CA PHE A 245 0.81 20.52 -7.03
C PHE A 245 -0.48 21.30 -7.29
N THR A 246 -1.57 20.58 -7.55
CA THR A 246 -2.91 21.17 -7.58
C THR A 246 -3.57 21.10 -6.19
N HIS A 247 -4.48 22.01 -5.86
CA HIS A 247 -5.25 21.95 -4.61
C HIS A 247 -6.53 21.11 -4.72
N HIS A 248 -6.93 20.74 -5.93
CA HIS A 248 -8.08 19.88 -6.20
C HIS A 248 -7.80 18.99 -7.40
N VAL A 249 -8.30 17.75 -7.37
CA VAL A 249 -8.15 16.85 -8.52
C VAL A 249 -9.15 17.26 -9.60
N ASP A 250 -8.65 17.44 -10.81
CA ASP A 250 -9.40 17.88 -11.99
C ASP A 250 -8.98 17.09 -13.24
N GLU A 251 -9.42 17.54 -14.43
CA GLU A 251 -9.10 16.93 -15.72
C GLU A 251 -7.59 16.84 -15.99
N GLU A 252 -6.84 17.83 -15.53
CA GLU A 252 -5.44 18.00 -15.86
C GLU A 252 -4.53 17.43 -14.79
N ARG A 253 -4.88 17.56 -13.51
CA ARG A 253 -4.00 17.27 -12.37
C ARG A 253 -4.65 16.36 -11.33
N MET A 254 -3.85 15.48 -10.72
CA MET A 254 -4.23 14.58 -9.62
C MET A 254 -3.33 14.73 -8.38
N ALA A 255 -2.09 15.20 -8.55
CA ALA A 255 -1.15 15.29 -7.44
C ALA A 255 -1.43 16.51 -6.56
N LEU A 256 -1.78 16.24 -5.30
CA LEU A 256 -2.03 17.23 -4.25
C LEU A 256 -0.76 17.54 -3.45
N PRO A 257 -0.70 18.66 -2.67
CA PRO A 257 0.39 18.91 -1.72
C PRO A 257 0.63 17.76 -0.72
N THR A 258 -0.38 16.93 -0.48
CA THR A 258 -0.28 15.77 0.41
C THR A 258 0.25 14.50 -0.27
N SER A 259 0.59 14.55 -1.57
CA SER A 259 0.97 13.39 -2.39
C SER A 259 2.17 12.60 -1.87
N TYR A 260 3.04 13.21 -1.06
CA TYR A 260 4.15 12.51 -0.42
C TYR A 260 3.73 11.51 0.66
N ARG A 261 2.65 11.82 1.40
CA ARG A 261 2.37 11.20 2.70
C ARG A 261 2.11 9.69 2.58
N LEU A 262 1.20 9.28 1.71
CA LEU A 262 0.83 7.86 1.58
C LEU A 262 1.96 7.00 1.00
N PRO A 263 2.66 7.40 -0.09
CA PRO A 263 3.86 6.72 -0.54
C PRO A 263 4.90 6.60 0.58
N ALA A 264 5.20 7.69 1.28
CA ALA A 264 6.16 7.69 2.38
C ALA A 264 5.77 6.74 3.54
N ILE A 265 4.49 6.74 3.93
CA ILE A 265 3.97 5.84 4.96
C ILE A 265 4.16 4.36 4.56
N MET A 266 3.80 4.00 3.32
CA MET A 266 3.93 2.61 2.85
C MET A 266 5.41 2.21 2.68
N THR A 267 6.28 3.09 2.19
CA THR A 267 7.73 2.84 2.09
C THR A 267 8.35 2.68 3.47
N GLY A 268 8.03 3.55 4.43
CA GLY A 268 8.50 3.44 5.81
C GLY A 268 8.09 2.11 6.44
N ARG A 269 6.84 1.68 6.19
CA ARG A 269 6.33 0.38 6.64
C ARG A 269 7.12 -0.79 6.05
N ALA A 270 7.41 -0.76 4.75
CA ALA A 270 8.21 -1.78 4.08
C ALA A 270 9.62 -1.86 4.66
N LEU A 271 10.27 -0.71 4.88
CA LEU A 271 11.63 -0.62 5.45
C LEU A 271 11.70 -1.18 6.87
N LEU A 272 10.75 -0.85 7.74
CA LEU A 272 10.70 -1.40 9.10
C LEU A 272 10.45 -2.91 9.10
N LEU A 273 9.66 -3.41 8.14
CA LEU A 273 9.47 -4.85 7.96
C LEU A 273 10.74 -5.56 7.50
N MET A 274 11.46 -5.00 6.53
CA MET A 274 12.77 -5.53 6.11
C MET A 274 13.76 -5.52 7.27
N TYR A 275 13.82 -4.43 8.03
CA TYR A 275 14.65 -4.34 9.23
C TYR A 275 14.32 -5.47 10.21
N THR A 276 13.04 -5.69 10.47
CA THR A 276 12.55 -6.73 11.38
C THR A 276 12.89 -8.13 10.90
N LEU A 277 12.80 -8.40 9.59
CA LEU A 277 13.11 -9.72 9.02
C LEU A 277 14.62 -9.97 8.85
N SER A 278 15.45 -8.94 8.96
CA SER A 278 16.90 -9.05 8.73
C SER A 278 17.63 -10.11 9.56
N PRO A 279 17.33 -10.34 10.86
CA PRO A 279 17.98 -11.40 11.63
C PRO A 279 17.61 -12.81 11.15
N ALA A 280 16.38 -13.01 10.67
CA ALA A 280 15.98 -14.28 10.07
C ALA A 280 16.69 -14.49 8.73
N MET A 281 16.81 -13.46 7.89
CA MET A 281 17.59 -13.54 6.64
C MET A 281 19.08 -13.83 6.90
N GLU A 282 19.65 -13.20 7.93
CA GLU A 282 21.01 -13.47 8.40
C GLU A 282 21.17 -14.91 8.89
N HIS A 283 20.20 -15.43 9.65
CA HIS A 283 20.17 -16.82 10.10
C HIS A 283 20.10 -17.80 8.92
N LEU A 284 19.33 -17.46 7.86
CA LEU A 284 19.24 -18.23 6.62
C LEU A 284 20.54 -18.24 5.79
N GLY A 285 21.60 -17.53 6.22
CA GLY A 285 22.86 -17.42 5.48
C GLY A 285 22.75 -16.60 4.20
N LEU A 286 21.67 -15.83 4.04
CA LEU A 286 21.48 -14.96 2.88
C LEU A 286 22.30 -13.67 3.04
N PHE A 287 22.77 -13.14 1.92
CA PHE A 287 23.48 -11.86 1.89
C PHE A 287 22.48 -10.68 1.88
N PRO A 288 22.84 -9.55 2.51
CA PRO A 288 22.02 -8.35 2.44
C PRO A 288 21.90 -7.81 1.01
N THR A 289 20.80 -7.12 0.72
CA THR A 289 20.56 -6.44 -0.56
C THR A 289 21.05 -4.98 -0.52
N GLY A 290 21.01 -4.27 -1.66
CA GLY A 290 21.24 -2.82 -1.69
C GLY A 290 22.69 -2.35 -1.50
N GLY A 291 23.67 -3.20 -1.80
CA GLY A 291 25.10 -2.82 -1.78
C GLY A 291 25.78 -2.90 -0.41
N ALA A 292 25.04 -3.21 0.66
CA ALA A 292 25.62 -3.53 1.96
C ALA A 292 26.42 -4.83 1.90
N LYS A 293 27.54 -4.91 2.64
CA LYS A 293 28.36 -6.13 2.72
C LYS A 293 27.97 -7.00 3.91
N THR A 294 27.40 -6.38 4.94
CA THR A 294 26.99 -7.06 6.18
C THR A 294 25.57 -6.69 6.59
N TRP A 295 24.91 -7.56 7.34
CA TRP A 295 23.56 -7.29 7.87
C TRP A 295 23.48 -6.08 8.83
N PRO A 296 24.49 -5.80 9.69
CA PRO A 296 24.55 -4.54 10.42
C PRO A 296 24.54 -3.30 9.52
N GLU A 297 25.34 -3.29 8.45
CA GLU A 297 25.34 -2.19 7.46
C GLU A 297 23.97 -2.05 6.78
N ALA A 298 23.36 -3.16 6.39
CA ALA A 298 22.02 -3.15 5.78
C ALA A 298 20.96 -2.58 6.72
N ARG A 299 20.98 -2.97 8.00
CA ARG A 299 20.09 -2.45 9.04
C ARG A 299 20.26 -0.93 9.20
N GLN A 300 21.49 -0.44 9.22
CA GLN A 300 21.75 1.00 9.29
C GLN A 300 21.20 1.73 8.06
N SER A 301 21.42 1.18 6.86
CA SER A 301 20.87 1.71 5.62
C SER A 301 19.33 1.77 5.63
N PHE A 302 18.66 0.73 6.15
CA PHE A 302 17.20 0.74 6.31
C PHE A 302 16.72 1.84 7.26
N LEU A 303 17.43 2.09 8.37
CA LEU A 303 17.11 3.17 9.31
C LEU A 303 17.30 4.55 8.69
N GLU A 304 18.38 4.76 7.93
CA GLU A 304 18.63 6.01 7.22
C GLU A 304 17.56 6.28 6.17
N ARG A 305 17.24 5.29 5.33
CA ARG A 305 16.12 5.37 4.39
C ARG A 305 14.80 5.63 5.11
N PHE A 306 14.55 4.96 6.24
CA PHE A 306 13.35 5.16 7.04
C PHE A 306 13.22 6.61 7.52
N ARG A 307 14.30 7.21 8.05
CA ARG A 307 14.30 8.62 8.48
C ARG A 307 14.00 9.57 7.32
N THR A 308 14.60 9.32 6.15
CA THR A 308 14.33 10.10 4.94
C THR A 308 12.86 10.03 4.55
N VAL A 309 12.28 8.83 4.46
CA VAL A 309 10.85 8.68 4.11
C VAL A 309 9.93 9.24 5.19
N TYR A 310 10.30 9.12 6.48
CA TYR A 310 9.54 9.70 7.57
C TYR A 310 9.46 11.23 7.46
N GLY A 311 10.54 11.89 7.06
CA GLY A 311 10.55 13.35 6.79
C GLY A 311 9.55 13.78 5.73
N TYR A 312 9.28 12.96 4.70
CA TYR A 312 8.24 13.25 3.71
C TYR A 312 6.81 13.16 4.29
N ILE A 313 6.59 12.36 5.33
CA ILE A 313 5.29 12.27 6.01
C ILE A 313 5.00 13.59 6.75
N GLU A 314 6.03 14.12 7.40
CA GLU A 314 5.94 15.34 8.22
C GLU A 314 6.00 16.63 7.39
N ARG A 315 6.39 16.54 6.11
CA ARG A 315 6.49 17.69 5.23
C ARG A 315 5.21 18.51 5.25
N GLU A 316 5.38 19.82 5.44
CA GLU A 316 4.26 20.75 5.48
C GLU A 316 3.53 20.74 4.13
N ALA A 317 2.21 20.59 4.17
CA ALA A 317 1.35 20.71 3.01
C ALA A 317 0.39 21.87 3.26
N ARG A 318 0.28 22.81 2.32
CA ARG A 318 -0.56 24.00 2.44
C ARG A 318 -1.73 23.98 1.47
N ARG A 319 -2.87 24.50 1.90
CA ARG A 319 -4.06 24.77 1.08
C ARG A 319 -3.84 26.05 0.27
N GLU A 320 -4.73 26.29 -0.69
CA GLU A 320 -4.71 27.50 -1.53
C GLU A 320 -4.79 28.78 -0.70
N ASN A 321 -5.53 28.75 0.42
CA ASN A 321 -5.65 29.89 1.35
C ASN A 321 -4.47 30.03 2.34
N GLY A 322 -3.43 29.20 2.22
CA GLY A 322 -2.24 29.22 3.08
C GLY A 322 -2.33 28.37 4.35
N ASP A 323 -3.52 27.88 4.71
CA ASP A 323 -3.73 27.01 5.87
C ASP A 323 -3.03 25.66 5.71
N GLN A 324 -2.62 25.05 6.82
CA GLN A 324 -2.00 23.73 6.79
C GLN A 324 -3.02 22.62 6.52
N TRP A 325 -2.67 21.71 5.61
CA TRP A 325 -3.31 20.40 5.53
C TRP A 325 -2.88 19.56 6.72
N HIS A 326 -3.75 19.44 7.72
CA HIS A 326 -3.55 18.46 8.79
C HIS A 326 -3.48 17.03 8.26
N LEU A 327 -2.87 16.14 9.03
CA LEU A 327 -2.92 14.72 8.74
C LEU A 327 -4.36 14.23 8.83
N LEU A 328 -4.74 13.34 7.92
CA LEU A 328 -5.96 12.56 8.11
C LEU A 328 -5.74 11.63 9.29
N LEU A 329 -6.81 11.30 10.01
CA LEU A 329 -6.76 10.37 11.15
C LEU A 329 -6.06 9.04 10.77
N GLU A 330 -6.17 8.59 9.51
CA GLU A 330 -5.54 7.34 9.05
C GLU A 330 -4.02 7.47 9.00
N HIS A 331 -3.56 8.65 8.63
CA HIS A 331 -2.14 8.99 8.56
C HIS A 331 -1.56 9.19 9.96
N GLU A 332 -2.28 9.86 10.87
CA GLU A 332 -1.88 9.97 12.28
C GLU A 332 -1.68 8.59 12.89
N ARG A 333 -2.65 7.68 12.69
CA ARG A 333 -2.53 6.28 13.12
C ARG A 333 -1.27 5.63 12.54
N SER A 334 -1.03 5.77 11.24
CA SER A 334 0.14 5.19 10.60
C SER A 334 1.45 5.76 11.13
N VAL A 335 1.51 7.06 11.44
CA VAL A 335 2.68 7.69 12.09
C VAL A 335 2.96 7.02 13.43
N VAL A 336 1.96 6.90 14.30
CA VAL A 336 2.11 6.25 15.62
C VAL A 336 2.53 4.79 15.47
N GLN A 337 1.97 4.06 14.49
CA GLN A 337 2.37 2.67 14.20
C GLN A 337 3.83 2.57 13.74
N LEU A 338 4.30 3.46 12.87
CA LEU A 338 5.70 3.46 12.42
C LEU A 338 6.66 3.77 13.58
N ARG A 339 6.34 4.76 14.42
CA ARG A 339 7.13 5.10 15.61
C ARG A 339 7.18 3.92 16.58
N LEU A 340 6.04 3.29 16.88
CA LEU A 340 5.98 2.14 17.78
C LEU A 340 6.76 0.95 17.23
N HIS A 341 6.61 0.65 15.93
CA HIS A 341 7.35 -0.43 15.29
C HIS A 341 8.86 -0.18 15.39
N LEU A 342 9.32 1.04 15.08
CA LEU A 342 10.73 1.40 15.24
C LEU A 342 11.19 1.29 16.70
N ALA A 343 10.43 1.82 17.66
CA ALA A 343 10.75 1.76 19.10
C ALA A 343 10.88 0.32 19.59
N LEU A 344 10.09 -0.59 19.03
CA LEU A 344 10.13 -2.00 19.40
C LEU A 344 11.32 -2.75 18.80
N ILE A 345 11.81 -2.39 17.62
CA ILE A 345 12.88 -3.12 16.92
C ILE A 345 14.25 -2.45 17.02
N ALA A 346 14.30 -1.16 17.33
CA ALA A 346 15.52 -0.38 17.53
C ALA A 346 15.34 0.61 18.69
N PRO A 347 15.13 0.12 19.93
CA PRO A 347 14.89 0.98 21.09
C PRO A 347 16.05 1.95 21.34
N GLY A 348 15.72 3.14 21.84
CA GLY A 348 16.67 4.24 22.05
C GLY A 348 17.01 5.03 20.77
N THR A 349 16.40 4.67 19.63
CA THR A 349 16.56 5.47 18.41
C THR A 349 15.97 6.86 18.60
N ILE A 350 16.73 7.89 18.24
CA ILE A 350 16.23 9.27 18.17
C ILE A 350 15.49 9.47 16.84
N LEU A 351 14.24 9.89 16.93
CA LEU A 351 13.38 10.27 15.82
C LEU A 351 12.57 11.51 16.21
N SER A 352 13.13 12.70 16.01
CA SER A 352 12.38 13.95 16.21
C SER A 352 11.13 13.98 15.32
N SER A 353 10.07 14.63 15.81
CA SER A 353 8.83 14.82 15.07
C SER A 353 8.45 16.29 15.05
N GLY A 354 8.11 16.81 13.86
CA GLY A 354 7.47 18.12 13.71
C GLY A 354 5.94 18.09 13.88
N LEU A 355 5.37 16.96 14.30
CA LEU A 355 3.93 16.75 14.43
C LEU A 355 3.49 16.94 15.89
N HIS A 356 2.34 17.60 16.08
CA HIS A 356 1.84 18.02 17.40
C HIS A 356 0.38 17.57 17.66
N PHE A 357 -0.04 16.45 17.08
CA PHE A 357 -1.42 15.97 17.25
C PHE A 357 -1.64 15.18 18.56
N ASP A 358 -0.57 14.71 19.21
CA ASP A 358 -0.63 14.01 20.49
C ASP A 358 0.75 14.00 21.18
N PRO A 359 0.84 14.10 22.53
CA PRO A 359 2.13 14.07 23.23
C PRO A 359 2.98 12.83 22.95
N CYS A 360 2.38 11.67 22.64
CA CYS A 360 3.15 10.45 22.37
C CYS A 360 4.02 10.53 21.12
N VAL A 361 3.71 11.41 20.15
CA VAL A 361 4.55 11.60 18.95
C VAL A 361 5.69 12.58 19.15
N GLU A 362 5.62 13.41 20.20
CA GLU A 362 6.66 14.39 20.54
C GLU A 362 7.86 13.76 21.28
N LEU A 363 7.71 12.53 21.78
CA LEU A 363 8.80 11.78 22.41
C LEU A 363 9.90 11.46 21.38
N GLU A 364 11.00 12.20 21.42
CA GLU A 364 12.09 12.09 20.44
C GLU A 364 12.88 10.78 20.58
N VAL A 365 13.12 10.34 21.80
CA VAL A 365 13.83 9.08 22.09
C VAL A 365 12.82 7.95 22.14
N LEU A 366 12.98 6.97 21.26
CA LEU A 366 12.08 5.83 21.16
C LEU A 366 12.46 4.70 22.13
N ASP A 367 12.35 4.97 23.43
CA ASP A 367 12.64 4.03 24.52
C ASP A 367 11.37 3.37 25.11
N SER A 368 11.47 2.82 26.32
CA SER A 368 10.35 2.16 27.02
C SER A 368 9.17 3.12 27.31
N GLU A 369 9.45 4.41 27.59
CA GLU A 369 8.40 5.41 27.82
C GLU A 369 7.64 5.67 26.52
N ALA A 370 8.37 5.85 25.41
CA ALA A 370 7.77 6.01 24.10
C ALA A 370 6.95 4.77 23.69
N VAL A 371 7.47 3.55 23.93
CA VAL A 371 6.73 2.31 23.65
C VAL A 371 5.39 2.29 24.39
N ASP A 372 5.36 2.62 25.68
CA ASP A 372 4.12 2.61 26.47
C ASP A 372 3.14 3.70 26.00
N ALA A 373 3.61 4.93 25.80
CA ALA A 373 2.76 6.05 25.34
C ALA A 373 2.15 5.80 23.96
N LEU A 374 2.96 5.33 23.00
CA LEU A 374 2.49 5.00 21.64
C LEU A 374 1.52 3.80 21.66
N SER A 375 1.77 2.81 22.52
CA SER A 375 0.88 1.65 22.68
C SER A 375 -0.46 2.04 23.29
N GLU A 376 -0.46 2.91 24.31
CA GLU A 376 -1.68 3.43 24.93
C GLU A 376 -2.53 4.21 23.94
N TRP A 377 -1.89 5.10 23.17
CA TRP A 377 -2.57 5.87 22.15
C TRP A 377 -3.26 4.96 21.12
N LEU A 378 -2.57 3.93 20.64
CA LEU A 378 -3.13 2.95 19.70
C LEU A 378 -4.19 2.05 20.34
N GLY A 379 -4.06 1.73 21.63
CA GLY A 379 -5.00 0.88 22.37
C GLY A 379 -6.33 1.58 22.70
N THR A 380 -6.39 2.90 22.51
CA THR A 380 -7.56 3.71 22.84
C THR A 380 -8.66 3.60 21.77
N TYR A 381 -9.92 3.52 22.21
CA TYR A 381 -11.10 3.55 21.34
C TYR A 381 -11.32 4.94 20.73
N SER A 382 -11.42 5.01 19.41
CA SER A 382 -11.76 6.24 18.70
C SER A 382 -13.26 6.32 18.43
N LYS A 383 -13.95 7.26 19.10
CA LYS A 383 -15.38 7.52 18.87
C LYS A 383 -15.65 7.91 17.41
N THR A 384 -14.78 8.71 16.81
CA THR A 384 -14.91 9.15 15.41
C THR A 384 -14.87 7.98 14.41
N ARG A 385 -14.16 6.89 14.77
CA ARG A 385 -14.03 5.70 13.91
C ARG A 385 -14.92 4.55 14.31
N GLY A 386 -15.51 4.59 15.50
CA GLY A 386 -16.25 3.46 16.06
C GLY A 386 -15.36 2.24 16.38
N GLN A 387 -14.04 2.39 16.44
CA GLN A 387 -13.10 1.27 16.64
C GLN A 387 -11.81 1.69 17.37
N ILE A 388 -11.04 0.70 17.79
CA ILE A 388 -9.72 0.91 18.41
C ILE A 388 -8.73 1.44 17.38
N ARG A 389 -7.97 2.47 17.75
CA ARG A 389 -7.05 3.16 16.82
C ARG A 389 -6.01 2.20 16.23
N GLY A 390 -5.55 1.21 16.97
CA GLY A 390 -4.47 0.29 16.62
C GLY A 390 -4.84 -0.98 15.85
N ASP A 391 -6.06 -1.11 15.35
CA ASP A 391 -6.61 -2.28 14.62
C ASP A 391 -5.81 -2.80 13.40
N ALA A 392 -4.70 -2.15 13.04
CA ALA A 392 -3.86 -2.45 11.89
C ALA A 392 -2.38 -2.69 12.22
N ASN A 393 -2.03 -2.83 13.50
CA ASN A 393 -0.63 -2.91 13.91
C ASN A 393 -0.03 -4.32 13.72
N LEU A 394 0.92 -4.45 12.78
CA LEU A 394 1.56 -5.75 12.50
C LEU A 394 2.42 -6.26 13.65
N ILE A 395 3.24 -5.37 14.24
CA ILE A 395 4.12 -5.80 15.33
C ILE A 395 3.28 -6.26 16.54
N GLY A 396 2.05 -5.77 16.63
CA GLY A 396 1.04 -6.24 17.59
C GLY A 396 0.31 -7.52 17.20
N CYS A 397 0.56 -8.17 16.05
CA CYS A 397 -0.17 -9.37 15.64
C CYS A 397 0.71 -10.53 15.13
N GLY A 398 2.05 -10.45 15.16
CA GLY A 398 2.90 -11.53 14.68
C GLY A 398 2.70 -12.85 15.44
N THR A 399 2.56 -13.96 14.69
CA THR A 399 2.54 -15.35 15.16
C THR A 399 3.56 -16.24 14.43
N LYS A 400 4.36 -15.66 13.52
CA LYS A 400 5.44 -16.38 12.84
C LYS A 400 6.67 -16.50 13.76
N PRO A 401 7.16 -17.72 14.09
CA PRO A 401 8.21 -17.90 15.10
C PRO A 401 9.52 -17.15 14.84
N ASP A 402 10.05 -17.18 13.61
CA ASP A 402 11.29 -16.49 13.25
C ASP A 402 11.14 -14.96 13.17
N PHE A 403 9.92 -14.44 12.93
CA PHE A 403 9.63 -13.01 13.07
C PHE A 403 9.73 -12.59 14.54
N ILE A 404 9.10 -13.33 15.46
CA ILE A 404 9.16 -13.09 16.91
C ILE A 404 10.62 -13.16 17.39
N ALA A 405 11.34 -14.21 17.03
CA ALA A 405 12.75 -14.39 17.39
C ALA A 405 13.64 -13.27 16.81
N SER A 406 13.31 -12.76 15.62
CA SER A 406 14.02 -11.61 15.03
C SER A 406 13.81 -10.32 15.82
N VAL A 407 12.57 -10.00 16.21
CA VAL A 407 12.27 -8.83 17.06
C VAL A 407 13.05 -8.92 18.37
N GLU A 408 13.03 -10.08 19.04
CA GLU A 408 13.75 -10.31 20.30
C GLU A 408 15.27 -10.20 20.13
N ARG A 409 15.83 -10.67 19.02
CA ARG A 409 17.25 -10.54 18.73
C ARG A 409 17.64 -9.07 18.53
N LEU A 410 16.87 -8.32 17.76
CA LEU A 410 17.13 -6.89 17.55
C LEU A 410 17.05 -6.09 18.85
N ARG A 411 16.03 -6.34 19.67
CA ARG A 411 15.88 -5.73 21.00
C ARG A 411 17.07 -6.00 21.92
N ARG A 412 17.51 -7.27 22.00
CA ARG A 412 18.68 -7.65 22.80
C ARG A 412 19.95 -6.97 22.30
N THR A 413 20.17 -6.90 20.99
CA THR A 413 21.33 -6.21 20.40
C THR A 413 21.31 -4.72 20.70
N ALA A 414 20.13 -4.10 20.75
CA ALA A 414 19.97 -2.69 21.10
C ALA A 414 19.98 -2.40 22.62
N GLY A 415 20.09 -3.43 23.48
CA GLY A 415 20.11 -3.25 24.93
C GLY A 415 18.76 -2.91 25.56
N ALA A 416 17.65 -3.35 24.95
CA ALA A 416 16.30 -3.10 25.46
C ALA A 416 16.09 -3.66 26.87
N GLU A 417 15.48 -2.87 27.77
CA GLU A 417 15.16 -3.30 29.13
C GLU A 417 13.93 -4.22 29.21
N THR A 418 12.98 -4.04 28.29
CA THR A 418 11.69 -4.77 28.29
C THR A 418 11.65 -5.85 27.21
N ASP A 419 11.06 -7.00 27.56
CA ASP A 419 10.88 -8.12 26.64
C ASP A 419 9.68 -7.93 25.69
N TYR A 420 9.84 -8.37 24.43
CA TYR A 420 8.80 -8.23 23.41
C TYR A 420 7.55 -9.06 23.70
N ARG A 421 7.69 -10.29 24.24
CA ARG A 421 6.54 -11.13 24.60
C ARG A 421 5.77 -10.51 25.75
N SER A 422 6.49 -9.95 26.72
CA SER A 422 5.91 -9.21 27.84
C SER A 422 5.09 -8.00 27.35
N TRP A 423 5.63 -7.23 26.40
CA TRP A 423 4.88 -6.17 25.72
C TRP A 423 3.64 -6.72 24.98
N ARG A 424 3.76 -7.79 24.18
CA ARG A 424 2.63 -8.42 23.47
C ARG A 424 1.52 -8.89 24.41
N ARG A 425 1.87 -9.45 25.58
CA ARG A 425 0.90 -9.91 26.59
C ARG A 425 0.17 -8.76 27.27
N ARG A 426 0.85 -7.63 27.51
CA ARG A 426 0.23 -6.41 28.05
C ARG A 426 -0.70 -5.75 27.04
N TRP A 427 -0.26 -5.68 25.78
CA TRP A 427 -0.95 -4.93 24.73
C TRP A 427 -1.69 -5.83 23.74
N GLN A 428 -2.39 -6.86 24.24
CA GLN A 428 -3.22 -7.76 23.42
C GLN A 428 -4.27 -7.00 22.58
N ILE A 429 -4.72 -5.85 23.07
CA ILE A 429 -5.65 -4.97 22.38
C ILE A 429 -5.11 -4.46 21.03
N LEU A 430 -3.79 -4.47 20.83
CA LEU A 430 -3.14 -4.07 19.57
C LEU A 430 -3.05 -5.20 18.55
N ASP A 431 -3.48 -6.42 18.89
CA ASP A 431 -3.56 -7.51 17.93
C ASP A 431 -4.78 -7.31 17.02
N ARG A 432 -4.52 -7.11 15.72
CA ARG A 432 -5.54 -6.99 14.67
C ARG A 432 -6.53 -8.16 14.69
N TYR A 433 -6.09 -9.35 15.10
CA TYR A 433 -6.88 -10.57 15.10
C TYR A 433 -7.36 -10.97 16.51
N ARG A 434 -7.26 -10.08 17.51
CA ARG A 434 -7.54 -10.38 18.93
C ARG A 434 -8.92 -11.01 19.19
N ASP A 435 -9.92 -10.61 18.41
CA ASP A 435 -11.32 -11.01 18.59
C ASP A 435 -11.60 -12.37 17.90
N GLU A 436 -10.62 -12.94 17.20
CA GLU A 436 -10.73 -14.27 16.59
C GLU A 436 -10.66 -15.39 17.62
N LYS A 437 -11.46 -16.44 17.40
CA LYS A 437 -11.51 -17.61 18.28
C LYS A 437 -10.11 -18.25 18.38
N GLU A 438 -9.70 -18.62 19.59
CA GLU A 438 -8.39 -19.20 19.95
C GLU A 438 -7.17 -18.29 19.74
N ARG A 439 -7.35 -17.00 19.40
CA ARG A 439 -6.21 -16.14 19.05
C ARG A 439 -5.14 -16.07 20.14
N ALA A 440 -5.53 -15.88 21.41
CA ALA A 440 -4.58 -15.80 22.51
C ALA A 440 -3.73 -17.09 22.66
N ASN A 441 -4.37 -18.26 22.53
CA ASN A 441 -3.69 -19.56 22.59
C ASN A 441 -2.70 -19.75 21.44
N ARG A 442 -3.06 -19.29 20.23
CA ARG A 442 -2.17 -19.31 19.05
C ARG A 442 -0.95 -18.43 19.24
N VAL A 443 -1.11 -17.25 19.84
CA VAL A 443 -0.01 -16.34 20.17
C VAL A 443 0.95 -16.98 21.17
N GLU A 444 0.45 -17.58 22.26
CA GLU A 444 1.32 -18.27 23.24
C GLU A 444 2.05 -19.48 22.63
N ARG A 445 1.40 -20.23 21.74
CA ARG A 445 2.08 -21.30 20.98
C ARG A 445 3.19 -20.75 20.09
N ALA A 446 2.95 -19.64 19.40
CA ALA A 446 3.97 -19.00 18.59
C ALA A 446 5.18 -18.55 19.41
N PHE A 447 4.98 -18.09 20.66
CA PHE A 447 6.09 -17.78 21.57
C PHE A 447 6.93 -19.01 21.91
N GLN A 448 6.30 -20.15 22.19
CA GLN A 448 7.00 -21.41 22.46
C GLN A 448 7.79 -21.89 21.24
N GLU A 449 7.19 -21.80 20.04
CA GLU A 449 7.88 -22.15 18.80
C GLU A 449 9.09 -21.24 18.53
N ALA A 450 8.99 -19.94 18.86
CA ALA A 450 10.03 -18.94 18.65
C ALA A 450 11.33 -19.23 19.44
N ASP A 451 11.23 -19.86 20.61
CA ASP A 451 12.41 -20.25 21.43
C ASP A 451 13.39 -21.16 20.69
N THR A 452 12.89 -21.92 19.71
CA THR A 452 13.68 -22.88 18.94
C THR A 452 13.99 -22.41 17.51
N ALA A 453 13.44 -21.27 17.07
CA ALA A 453 13.43 -20.85 15.66
C ALA A 453 14.84 -20.60 15.09
N PHE A 454 15.80 -20.16 15.92
CA PHE A 454 17.21 -19.96 15.51
C PHE A 454 18.16 -21.04 16.05
N GLN A 455 17.64 -22.08 16.69
CA GLN A 455 18.44 -23.19 17.24
C GLN A 455 18.52 -24.39 16.28
N LYS A 456 17.56 -24.52 15.36
CA LYS A 456 17.55 -25.62 14.38
C LYS A 456 18.59 -25.36 13.28
N PRO A 457 19.52 -26.30 13.00
CA PRO A 457 20.40 -26.19 11.84
C PRO A 457 19.56 -26.21 10.55
N LEU A 458 19.95 -25.37 9.59
CA LEU A 458 19.36 -25.40 8.24
C LEU A 458 19.79 -26.71 7.57
N ILE A 459 18.81 -27.56 7.24
CA ILE A 459 19.02 -28.84 6.55
C ILE A 459 19.17 -28.60 5.06
#